data_AF-A0A497K997-F1
#
_entry.id   AF-A0A497K997-F1
#
_cell.length_a   1.000
_cell.length_b   1.000
_cell.length_c   1.000
_cell.angle_alpha   90.00
_cell.angle_beta   90.00
_cell.angle_gamma   90.00
#
_symmetry.space_group_name_H-M   'P 1'
#
loop_
_entity.id
_entity.type
_entity.pdbx_description
1 polymer ?
#
loop_
_entity_poly.entity_id
_entity_poly.type
_entity_poly.pdbx_seq_one_letter_code
_entity_poly.pdbx_strand_id
1 'polypeptide(L)'
;MFILILVSVYLTAYTVAAYTICSKYVVEQSGKAYWSSGPAGSLFPWPIKNGEIGIPMLFELNGTDLLIYNYLIKTYLLVILCAVLWAFTILLFY
;
A
#
# COMPACT_ATOMS: atom_id res chain seq x y z
N MET A 1 22.08 -5.05 12.03
CA MET A 1 21.95 -6.18 11.08
C MET A 1 20.55 -6.80 11.11
N PHE A 2 20.13 -7.49 12.19
CA PHE A 2 18.80 -8.12 12.28
C PHE A 2 17.61 -7.17 12.16
N ILE A 3 17.71 -5.96 12.73
CA ILE A 3 16.66 -4.93 12.64
C ILE A 3 16.39 -4.54 11.18
N LEU A 4 17.45 -4.38 10.37
CA LEU A 4 17.30 -4.03 8.95
C LEU A 4 16.60 -5.14 8.18
N ILE A 5 16.92 -6.41 8.44
CA ILE A 5 16.20 -7.54 7.83
C ILE A 5 14.72 -7.50 8.20
N LEU A 6 14.40 -7.31 9.49
CA LEU A 6 13.01 -7.25 9.94
C LEU A 6 12.24 -6.10 9.27
N VAL A 7 12.86 -4.92 9.17
CA VAL A 7 12.26 -3.77 8.48
C VAL A 7 12.10 -4.03 6.99
N SER A 8 13.10 -4.63 6.31
CA SER A 8 13.01 -5.00 4.89
C SER A 8 11.89 -6.00 4.63
N VAL A 9 11.76 -7.04 5.46
CA VAL A 9 10.69 -8.04 5.36
C VAL A 9 9.33 -7.40 5.60
N TYR A 10 9.20 -6.58 6.65
CA TYR A 10 7.96 -5.86 6.95
C TYR A 10 7.54 -4.94 5.79
N LEU A 11 8.49 -4.15 5.26
CA LEU A 11 8.23 -3.23 4.15
C LEU A 11 7.85 -4.00 2.87
N THR A 12 8.48 -5.14 2.61
CA THR A 12 8.14 -6.01 1.49
C THR A 12 6.70 -6.51 1.63
N ALA A 13 6.34 -7.04 2.80
CA ALA A 13 5.01 -7.56 3.08
C ALA A 13 3.94 -6.47 2.99
N TYR A 14 4.22 -5.28 3.53
CA TYR A 14 3.36 -4.10 3.43
C TYR A 14 3.18 -3.69 1.96
N THR A 15 4.26 -3.65 1.17
CA THR A 15 4.20 -3.30 -0.26
C THR A 15 3.31 -4.28 -1.03
N VAL A 16 3.51 -5.58 -0.84
CA VAL A 16 2.69 -6.60 -1.50
C VAL A 16 1.22 -6.47 -1.12
N ALA A 17 0.91 -6.32 0.17
CA ALA A 17 -0.45 -6.15 0.65
C ALA A 17 -1.11 -4.89 0.05
N ALA A 18 -0.40 -3.76 0.06
CA ALA A 18 -0.89 -2.48 -0.45
C ALA A 18 -1.22 -2.55 -1.94
N TYR A 19 -0.30 -3.06 -2.76
CA TYR A 19 -0.53 -3.20 -4.20
C TYR A 19 -1.65 -4.19 -4.52
N THR A 20 -1.74 -5.29 -3.77
CA THR A 20 -2.80 -6.29 -3.98
C THR A 20 -4.18 -5.72 -3.67
N ILE A 21 -4.30 -4.94 -2.60
CA ILE A 21 -5.58 -4.33 -2.21
C ILE A 21 -5.93 -3.20 -3.16
N CYS A 22 -4.99 -2.31 -3.47
CA CYS A 22 -5.24 -1.19 -4.37
C CYS A 22 -5.62 -1.64 -5.78
N SER A 23 -4.94 -2.65 -6.33
CA SER A 23 -5.29 -3.16 -7.68
C SER A 23 -6.67 -3.81 -7.76
N LYS A 24 -7.18 -4.35 -6.65
CA LYS A 24 -8.47 -5.06 -6.62
C LYS A 24 -9.64 -4.21 -6.15
N TYR A 25 -9.40 -3.26 -5.25
CA TYR A 25 -10.43 -2.56 -4.51
C TYR A 25 -10.37 -1.03 -4.65
N VAL A 26 -9.40 -0.48 -5.38
CA VAL A 26 -9.33 0.96 -5.65
C VAL A 26 -9.60 1.21 -7.14
N VAL A 27 -10.54 2.10 -7.42
CA VAL A 27 -10.93 2.53 -8.75
C VAL A 27 -10.65 4.03 -8.87
N GLU A 28 -9.96 4.43 -9.93
CA GLU A 28 -9.80 5.85 -10.25
C GLU A 28 -10.98 6.30 -11.12
N GLN A 29 -11.72 7.31 -10.65
CA GLN A 29 -12.80 7.94 -11.42
C GLN A 29 -12.66 9.46 -11.32
N SER A 30 -12.81 10.17 -12.44
CA SER A 30 -12.76 11.65 -12.45
C SER A 30 -11.52 12.27 -11.79
N GLY A 31 -10.36 11.60 -11.89
CA GLY A 31 -9.09 12.07 -11.30
C GLY A 31 -8.96 11.86 -9.79
N LYS A 32 -9.92 11.18 -9.16
CA LYS A 32 -9.91 10.82 -7.74
C LYS A 32 -9.92 9.31 -7.57
N ALA A 33 -9.28 8.82 -6.51
CA ALA A 33 -9.27 7.41 -6.16
C ALA A 33 -10.41 7.10 -5.18
N TYR A 34 -11.14 6.03 -5.45
CA TYR A 34 -12.27 5.57 -4.64
C TYR A 34 -12.10 4.09 -4.30
N TRP A 35 -12.56 3.69 -3.11
CA TRP A 35 -12.83 2.30 -2.79
C TRP A 35 -14.01 1.79 -3.64
N SER A 36 -13.85 0.61 -4.22
CA SER A 36 -14.84 -0.02 -5.12
C SER A 36 -16.09 -0.51 -4.39
N SER A 37 -16.00 -0.71 -3.07
CA SER A 37 -17.05 -1.25 -2.22
C SER A 37 -17.01 -0.59 -0.86
N GLY A 38 -18.19 -0.39 -0.26
CA GLY A 38 -18.31 0.07 1.12
C GLY A 38 -18.27 -1.08 2.12
N PRO A 39 -17.87 -0.86 3.37
CA PRO A 39 -17.34 0.39 3.93
C PRO A 39 -15.89 0.68 3.48
N ALA A 40 -15.45 1.95 3.58
CA ALA A 40 -14.11 2.36 3.16
C ALA A 40 -13.00 1.53 3.83
N GLY A 41 -12.04 1.05 3.05
CA GLY A 41 -10.84 0.38 3.53
C GLY A 41 -9.85 1.33 4.22
N SER A 42 -8.70 0.81 4.64
CA SER A 42 -7.59 1.63 5.13
C SER A 42 -6.28 1.13 4.57
N LEU A 43 -5.39 2.04 4.19
CA LEU A 43 -4.00 1.72 3.80
C LEU A 43 -3.04 1.87 4.97
N PHE A 44 -3.49 2.49 6.07
CA PHE A 44 -2.70 2.75 7.27
C PHE A 44 -3.35 2.17 8.54
N PRO A 45 -2.59 1.58 9.48
CA PRO A 45 -1.16 1.29 9.44
C PRO A 45 -0.81 0.02 8.64
N TRP A 46 -1.78 -0.88 8.40
CA TRP A 46 -1.65 -2.03 7.53
C TRP A 46 -2.73 -1.99 6.45
N PRO A 47 -2.46 -2.41 5.20
CA PRO A 47 -3.44 -2.39 4.13
C PRO A 47 -4.53 -3.42 4.44
N ILE A 48 -5.75 -2.94 4.66
CA ILE A 48 -6.91 -3.77 4.99
C ILE A 48 -8.04 -3.42 4.02
N LYS A 49 -8.58 -4.47 3.37
CA LYS A 49 -9.81 -4.35 2.60
C LYS A 49 -10.98 -4.29 3.59
N ASN A 50 -11.90 -3.38 3.39
CA ASN A 50 -13.16 -3.38 4.13
C ASN A 50 -14.29 -3.76 3.16
N GLY A 51 -14.91 -4.92 3.42
CA GLY A 51 -16.10 -5.42 2.74
C GLY A 51 -15.85 -6.54 1.72
N GLU A 52 -15.95 -7.80 2.16
CA GLU A 52 -16.31 -8.92 1.26
C GLU A 52 -17.82 -8.97 0.99
N ILE A 53 -18.61 -8.27 1.81
CA ILE A 53 -20.08 -8.24 1.83
C ILE A 53 -20.58 -6.79 1.56
N GLY A 54 -19.72 -6.00 0.92
CA GLY A 54 -19.91 -4.56 0.76
C GLY A 54 -20.94 -4.18 -0.29
N ILE A 55 -21.68 -3.12 -0.03
CA ILE A 55 -22.53 -2.47 -1.03
C ILE A 55 -21.61 -1.93 -2.13
N PRO A 56 -21.85 -2.21 -3.43
CA PRO A 56 -21.08 -1.64 -4.52
C PRO A 56 -21.37 -0.14 -4.61
N MET A 57 -20.62 0.63 -3.83
CA MET A 57 -20.73 2.08 -3.72
C MET A 57 -19.32 2.65 -3.66
N LEU A 58 -19.10 3.72 -4.41
CA LEU A 58 -17.81 4.41 -4.45
C LEU A 58 -17.63 5.19 -3.15
N PHE A 59 -16.66 4.77 -2.34
CA PHE A 59 -16.26 5.50 -1.15
C PHE A 59 -14.96 6.24 -1.42
N GLU A 60 -14.95 7.57 -1.26
CA GLU A 60 -13.73 8.37 -1.46
C GLU A 60 -12.63 7.90 -0.50
N LEU A 61 -11.39 7.79 -0.99
CA LEU A 61 -10.27 7.47 -0.11
C LEU A 61 -10.13 8.56 0.95
N ASN A 62 -9.86 8.16 2.19
CA ASN A 62 -9.54 9.10 3.26
C ASN A 62 -8.28 9.92 2.87
N GLY A 63 -8.15 11.16 3.34
CA GLY A 63 -7.07 12.06 2.92
C GLY A 63 -5.67 11.46 3.09
N THR A 64 -5.44 10.72 4.18
CA THR A 64 -4.19 9.99 4.43
C THR A 64 -3.98 8.84 3.44
N ASP A 65 -5.02 8.04 3.18
CA ASP A 65 -4.95 6.92 2.24
C ASP A 65 -4.76 7.41 0.80
N LEU A 66 -5.34 8.56 0.44
CA LEU A 66 -5.17 9.19 -0.86
C LEU A 66 -3.72 9.63 -1.07
N LEU A 67 -3.09 10.22 -0.05
CA LEU A 67 -1.66 10.55 -0.11
C LEU A 67 -0.80 9.30 -0.27
N ILE A 68 -1.07 8.24 0.50
CA ILE A 68 -0.36 6.97 0.40
C ILE A 68 -0.53 6.38 -1.01
N TYR A 69 -1.74 6.33 -1.53
CA TYR A 69 -1.99 5.79 -2.86
C TYR A 69 -1.27 6.59 -3.95
N ASN A 70 -1.39 7.92 -3.93
CA ASN A 70 -0.88 8.76 -5.00
C ASN A 70 0.66 8.90 -4.94
N TYR A 71 1.26 8.93 -3.75
CA TYR A 71 2.72 9.07 -3.61
C TYR A 71 3.44 7.72 -3.49
N LEU A 72 2.97 6.80 -2.65
CA LEU A 72 3.71 5.57 -2.35
C LEU A 72 3.44 4.47 -3.39
N ILE A 73 2.20 4.34 -3.84
CA ILE A 73 1.78 3.26 -4.74
C ILE A 73 1.93 3.71 -6.20
N LYS A 74 1.29 4.79 -6.61
CA LYS A 74 1.30 5.25 -8.01
C LYS A 74 2.69 5.61 -8.52
N THR A 75 3.54 6.20 -7.67
CA THR A 75 4.92 6.59 -8.02
C THR A 75 5.92 5.44 -7.88
N TYR A 76 5.48 4.22 -7.53
CA TYR A 76 6.36 3.08 -7.24
C TYR A 76 7.41 3.31 -6.15
N LEU A 77 7.24 4.36 -5.34
CA LEU A 77 8.20 4.78 -4.32
C LEU A 77 8.41 3.68 -3.27
N LEU A 78 7.33 2.96 -2.92
CA LEU A 78 7.39 1.84 -1.98
C LEU A 78 8.29 0.69 -2.48
N VAL A 79 8.24 0.41 -3.79
CA VAL A 79 9.07 -0.61 -4.44
C VAL A 79 10.53 -0.16 -4.44
N ILE A 80 10.80 1.11 -4.75
CA ILE A 80 12.15 1.69 -4.73
C ILE A 80 12.73 1.63 -3.32
N LEU A 81 11.98 2.05 -2.30
CA LEU A 81 12.40 1.97 -0.90
C LEU A 81 12.71 0.53 -0.48
N CYS A 82 11.86 -0.43 -0.88
CA CYS A 82 12.09 -1.85 -0.64
C CYS A 82 13.40 -2.33 -1.26
N ALA A 83 13.65 -2.01 -2.54
CA ALA A 83 14.87 -2.37 -3.24
C ALA A 83 16.12 -1.75 -2.59
N VAL A 84 16.06 -0.47 -2.21
CA VAL A 84 17.14 0.24 -1.52
C VAL A 84 17.43 -0.41 -0.15
N LEU A 85 16.41 -0.76 0.62
CA LEU A 85 16.59 -1.42 1.92
C LEU A 85 17.27 -2.80 1.78
N TRP A 86 16.87 -3.58 0.78
CA TRP A 86 17.52 -4.85 0.48
C TRP A 86 18.97 -4.65 0.02
N ALA A 87 19.26 -3.64 -0.80
CA ALA A 87 20.64 -3.31 -1.20
C ALA A 87 21.52 -2.95 0.00
N PHE A 88 21.03 -2.10 0.92
CA PHE A 88 21.74 -1.79 2.18
C PHE A 88 21.93 -3.02 3.06
N THR A 89 20.92 -3.90 3.12
CA THR A 89 21.04 -5.15 3.86
C THR A 89 22.19 -5.99 3.29
N ILE A 90 22.23 -6.20 1.97
CA ILE A 90 23.31 -6.96 1.31
C ILE A 90 24.68 -6.33 1.54
N LEU A 91 24.80 -5.01 1.35
CA LEU A 91 26.07 -4.27 1.55
C LEU A 91 26.60 -4.32 2.98
N LEU A 92 25.72 -4.41 3.98
CA LEU A 92 26.14 -4.49 5.39
C LEU A 92 26.48 -5.92 5.83
N PHE A 93 26.04 -6.92 5.08
CA PHE A 93 26.36 -8.33 5.31
C PHE A 93 27.62 -8.80 4.56
N TYR A 94 27.97 -8.13 3.47
CA TYR A 94 29.18 -8.36 2.68
C TYR A 94 30.37 -7.60 3.27
#